data_AF-A0A966G3H2-F1
#
_entry.id   AF-A0A966G3H2-F1
#
_cell.length_a   1.000
_cell.length_b   1.000
_cell.length_c   1.000
_cell.angle_alpha   90.00
_cell.angle_beta   90.00
_cell.angle_gamma   90.00
#
_symmetry.space_group_name_H-M   'P 1'
#
loop_
_entity.id
_entity.type
_entity.pdbx_description
1 polymer ?
#
loop_
_entity_poly.entity_id
_entity_poly.type
_entity_poly.pdbx_seq_one_letter_code
_entity_poly.pdbx_strand_id
1 'polypeptide(L)' 'MSVNIVNFSEIVRGDTEDVVIMSKSYYDSLMETVYLLKSPANAQHLQEAIAEYQAGKTQEHDLIDA' A
#
# COMPACT_ATOMS: atom_id res chain seq x y z
N MET A 1 -23.56 -14.78 4.16
CA MET A 1 -22.13 -14.49 3.93
C MET A 1 -22.06 -13.25 3.06
N SER A 2 -22.01 -12.07 3.67
CA SER A 2 -21.91 -10.81 2.92
C SER A 2 -20.44 -10.59 2.58
N VAL A 3 -20.09 -10.71 1.29
CA VAL A 3 -18.73 -10.47 0.81
C VAL A 3 -18.74 -9.12 0.09
N ASN A 4 -18.10 -8.13 0.72
CA ASN A 4 -17.75 -6.83 0.15
C ASN A 4 -16.70 -6.27 1.13
N ILE A 5 -15.44 -6.03 0.78
CA ILE A 5 -14.94 -5.04 -0.19
C ILE A 5 -13.47 -5.44 -0.53
N VAL A 6 -13.17 -5.59 -1.81
CA VAL A 6 -11.86 -5.77 -2.48
C VAL A 6 -10.96 -6.96 -2.03
N ASN A 7 -10.87 -7.99 -2.89
CA ASN A 7 -9.76 -8.96 -3.03
C ASN A 7 -9.31 -9.82 -1.83
N PHE A 8 -10.04 -9.85 -0.73
CA PHE A 8 -9.78 -10.80 0.35
C PHE A 8 -11.07 -11.41 0.92
N SER A 9 -10.94 -12.58 1.54
CA SER A 9 -12.00 -13.30 2.24
C SER A 9 -11.53 -13.63 3.64
N GLU A 10 -12.37 -13.36 4.62
CA GLU A 10 -12.13 -13.69 6.02
C GLU A 10 -12.83 -15.01 6.35
N ILE A 11 -12.12 -15.90 7.03
CA ILE A 11 -12.62 -17.17 7.54
C ILE A 11 -12.59 -17.09 9.06
N VAL A 12 -13.77 -16.94 9.64
CA VAL A 12 -13.97 -16.90 11.10
C VAL A 12 -14.25 -18.31 11.61
N ARG A 13 -13.51 -18.78 12.62
CA ARG A 13 -13.71 -20.11 13.23
C ARG A 13 -13.94 -19.98 14.73
N GLY A 14 -14.96 -20.63 15.26
CA GLY A 14 -15.40 -20.43 16.65
C GLY A 14 -14.45 -20.98 17.72
N ASP A 15 -13.51 -21.83 17.33
CA ASP A 15 -12.60 -22.60 18.17
C ASP A 15 -11.11 -22.33 17.90
N THR A 16 -10.79 -21.47 16.93
CA THR A 16 -9.40 -21.13 16.55
C THR A 16 -9.31 -19.71 16.02
N GLU A 17 -8.10 -19.19 15.83
CA GLU A 17 -7.90 -17.87 15.23
C GLU A 17 -8.46 -17.75 13.81
N ASP A 18 -9.01 -16.57 13.54
CA ASP A 18 -9.56 -16.18 12.25
C ASP A 18 -8.44 -16.01 11.22
N VAL A 19 -8.75 -16.31 9.96
CA VAL A 19 -7.76 -16.29 8.88
C VAL A 19 -8.25 -15.42 7.74
N VAL A 20 -7.37 -14.57 7.21
CA VAL A 20 -7.62 -13.78 6.00
C VAL A 20 -6.93 -14.43 4.80
N ILE A 21 -7.69 -14.70 3.74
CA ILE A 21 -7.19 -15.17 2.45
C ILE A 21 -7.27 -14.03 1.45
N MET A 22 -6.18 -13.77 0.73
CA MET A 22 -6.13 -12.77 -0.33
C MET A 22 -5.27 -13.26 -1.50
N SER A 23 -5.38 -12.60 -2.66
CA SER A 23 -4.44 -12.89 -3.75
C SER A 23 -3.02 -12.51 -3.33
N LYS A 24 -2.02 -13.26 -3.84
CA LYS A 24 -0.61 -12.94 -3.59
C LYS A 24 -0.24 -11.52 -4.04
N SER A 25 -0.74 -11.09 -5.21
CA SER A 25 -0.47 -9.74 -5.71
C SER A 25 -0.98 -8.65 -4.78
N TYR A 26 -2.13 -8.86 -4.16
CA TYR A 26 -2.68 -7.90 -3.20
C TYR A 26 -1.87 -7.87 -1.89
N TYR A 27 -1.45 -9.04 -1.40
CA TYR A 27 -0.54 -9.12 -0.25
C TYR A 27 0.78 -8.39 -0.51
N ASP A 28 1.40 -8.60 -1.67
CA ASP A 28 2.68 -7.97 -2.02
C ASP A 28 2.54 -6.43 -2.07
N SER A 29 1.49 -5.89 -2.71
CA SER A 29 1.22 -4.44 -2.73
C SER A 29 0.91 -3.86 -1.33
N LEU A 30 0.21 -4.61 -0.48
CA LEU A 30 -0.06 -4.22 0.90
C LEU A 30 1.25 -4.12 1.69
N MET A 31 2.12 -5.13 1.58
CA MET A 31 3.42 -5.15 2.26
C MET A 31 4.37 -4.07 1.78
N GLU A 32 4.37 -3.76 0.48
CA GLU A 32 5.12 -2.63 -0.06
C GLU A 32 4.66 -1.31 0.56
N THR A 33 3.35 -1.08 0.64
CA THR A 33 2.79 0.12 1.28
C THR A 33 3.18 0.20 2.76
N VAL A 34 3.04 -0.91 3.50
CA VAL A 34 3.46 -0.99 4.91
C VAL A 34 4.95 -0.70 5.06
N TYR A 35 5.77 -1.21 4.16
CA TYR A 35 7.22 -0.99 4.16
C TYR A 35 7.56 0.49 3.92
N LEU A 36 6.95 1.13 2.92
CA LEU A 36 7.14 2.55 2.63
C LEU A 36 6.74 3.45 3.80
N LEU A 37 5.68 3.09 4.53
CA LEU A 37 5.16 3.87 5.65
C LEU A 37 5.83 3.53 7.00
N LYS A 38 6.68 2.49 7.06
CA LYS A 38 7.34 2.07 8.31
C LYS A 38 8.27 3.15 8.89
N SER A 39 8.85 4.00 8.04
CA SER A 39 9.65 5.14 8.48
C SER A 39 8.77 6.39 8.47
N PRO A 40 8.50 7.03 9.63
CA PRO A 40 7.70 8.25 9.69
C PRO A 40 8.26 9.37 8.80
N ALA A 41 9.60 9.47 8.71
CA ALA A 41 10.26 10.42 7.84
C ALA A 41 10.00 10.14 6.35
N ASN A 42 10.01 8.86 5.94
CA ASN A 42 9.70 8.48 4.57
C ASN A 42 8.21 8.66 4.24
N ALA A 43 7.32 8.34 5.18
CA ALA A 43 5.88 8.57 5.04
C ALA A 43 5.57 10.06 4.84
N GLN A 44 6.17 10.92 5.66
CA GLN A 44 6.02 12.37 5.52
C GLN A 44 6.57 12.86 4.17
N HIS A 45 7.77 12.41 3.78
CA HIS A 45 8.37 12.78 2.50
C HIS A 45 7.51 12.35 1.30
N LEU A 46 6.96 11.13 1.32
CA LEU A 46 6.06 10.65 0.27
C LEU A 46 4.76 11.48 0.23
N GLN A 47 4.21 11.83 1.39
CA GLN A 47 3.01 12.65 1.48
C GLN A 47 3.24 14.05 0.90
N GLU A 48 4.39 14.66 1.21
CA GLU A 48 4.81 15.95 0.65
C GLU A 48 4.99 15.86 -0.87
N ALA A 49 5.71 14.84 -1.36
CA ALA A 49 5.92 14.62 -2.79
C ALA A 49 4.61 14.41 -3.57
N ILE A 50 3.65 13.67 -3.01
CA ILE A 50 2.32 13.47 -3.61
C ILE A 50 1.56 14.80 -3.65
N ALA A 51 1.62 15.62 -2.59
CA ALA A 51 0.96 16.92 -2.56
C ALA A 51 1.56 17.89 -3.58
N GLU A 52 2.88 17.90 -3.74
CA GLU A 52 3.58 18.69 -4.76
C GLU A 52 3.21 18.25 -6.17
N TYR A 53 3.17 16.93 -6.42
CA TYR A 53 2.73 16.37 -7.70
C TYR A 53 1.30 16.80 -8.05
N GLN A 54 0.35 16.68 -7.10
CA GLN A 54 -1.03 17.09 -7.28
C GLN A 54 -1.18 18.60 -7.50
N ALA A 55 -0.30 19.41 -6.91
CA ALA A 55 -0.24 20.85 -7.11
C ALA A 55 0.48 21.26 -8.42
N GLY A 56 0.95 20.31 -9.22
CA GLY A 56 1.69 20.56 -10.47
C GLY A 56 3.11 21.08 -10.25
N LYS A 57 3.67 20.95 -9.04
CA LYS A 57 5.03 21.40 -8.69
C LYS A 57 6.06 20.32 -9.02
N THR A 58 6.09 19.89 -10.29
CA THR A 58 7.01 18.85 -10.76
C THR A 58 8.15 19.46 -11.57
N GLN A 59 9.35 18.91 -11.45
CA GLN A 59 10.48 19.24 -12.31
C GLN A 59 10.79 18.02 -13.20
N GLU A 60 10.85 18.24 -14.52
CA GLU A 60 11.27 17.22 -15.46
C GLU A 60 12.80 17.12 -15.46
N HIS A 61 13.31 15.90 -15.40
CA HIS A 61 14.73 15.60 -15.45
C HIS A 61 14.96 14.48 -16.45
N ASP A 62 16.02 14.61 -17.25
CA ASP A 62 16.47 13.54 -18.12
C ASP A 62 16.97 12.35 -17.29
N LEU A 63 16.89 11.14 -17.85
CA LEU A 63 17.49 9.96 -17.23
C LEU A 63 19.00 10.14 -17.17
N ILE A 64 19.57 9.94 -16.00
CA ILE A 64 21.02 9.88 -15.82
C ILE A 64 21.50 8.51 -16.31
N ASP A 65 22.50 8.48 -17.20
CA ASP A 65 23.12 7.24 -17.66
C ASP A 65 23.76 6.47 -16.48
N ALA A 66 23.69 5.13 -16.53
CA ALA A 66 24.12 4.21 -15.47
C ALA A 66 25.64 3.95 -15.43
#